data_AF-A0A2E7AJZ3-F1
#
_entry.id   AF-A0A2E7AJZ3-F1
#
_cell.length_a   1.000
_cell.length_b   1.000
_cell.length_c   1.000
_cell.angle_alpha   90.00
_cell.angle_beta   90.00
_cell.angle_gamma   90.00
#
_symmetry.space_group_name_H-M   'P 1'
#
loop_
_entity.id
_entity.type
_entity.pdbx_description
1 polymer ?
#
loop_
_entity_poly.entity_id
_entity_poly.type
_entity_poly.pdbx_seq_one_letter_code
_entity_poly.pdbx_strand_id
1 'polypeptide(L)'
;MYVHGEKTVLRYTVGKDPVLELPAFENGLITHTIQGKFSAPAVVVLADEKGAPEIQVVGSQEKPATMNGRIVLKVPAGMAHFKVVYGSGSVPEALEDLTLLMKGGPARWTEKVTTVGQIAKDDGKSAYVLDRLTVPYQNPYGMKMRIGGFDFFADSSKAAVCTWDGDVWVVSGIDEKLENLTWRRIAAGGHETLGLTIVNDVIYTVADDQITRYHDLNGDGETDYYENFNNDWELTSGFHAFCFDLQTGPQGEFYFAFGSPVRGGGRSFQRMSRHHGSILRVSKDGSSLDRYATGLRAPNGIGVSPTGQLTCGDNEGTFVPRCPLHWIEPGEFLGVVDSAADFATMKTTPTVGQRRGNRKQNLDSSEAPLPLAWLPKNVDNSNGGQVWITSDKWGPYEGEMLHFSYGQSAIYVVLKEKKGALMQGGVVKIPVRPTSSAMRGKFNRQDGQLYVAGLKGWQSNAGREGGLDRVRYTGKPVSMPKSLKIRDGGIEIGFTQKLDEELAEDPESFNLSGTDLRWTHDYGTGEYQVGHRDSPGPPKGRTKFSVKSAELLPDGKSVFVEVDNLQPVHMMQIDLDLETDEGEEIVTKIWNTIHVVK
;
A
#
# COMPACT_ATOMS: atom_id res chain seq x y z
N MET A 1 22.89 -0.65 7.52
CA MET A 1 23.21 0.12 8.74
C MET A 1 23.20 -0.83 9.93
N TYR A 2 24.27 -0.88 10.72
CA TYR A 2 24.35 -1.67 11.95
C TYR A 2 24.18 -0.75 13.15
N VAL A 3 23.44 -1.20 14.15
CA VAL A 3 23.17 -0.49 15.39
C VAL A 3 23.75 -1.30 16.55
N HIS A 4 24.45 -0.61 17.45
CA HIS A 4 25.03 -1.20 18.65
C HIS A 4 24.84 -0.24 19.82
N GLY A 5 23.76 -0.44 20.59
CA GLY A 5 23.33 0.56 21.58
C GLY A 5 23.08 1.91 20.90
N GLU A 6 23.75 2.96 21.37
CA GLU A 6 23.63 4.32 20.79
C GLU A 6 24.50 4.55 19.54
N LYS A 7 25.37 3.60 19.17
CA LYS A 7 26.27 3.72 18.03
C LYS A 7 25.63 3.16 16.77
N THR A 8 25.91 3.81 15.64
CA THR A 8 25.45 3.38 14.33
C THR A 8 26.63 3.27 13.37
N VAL A 9 26.89 2.07 12.85
CA VAL A 9 27.90 1.83 11.83
C VAL A 9 27.23 1.73 10.45
N LEU A 10 27.60 2.66 9.57
CA LEU A 10 27.24 2.62 8.16
C LEU A 10 28.20 1.66 7.45
N ARG A 11 27.64 0.79 6.60
CA ARG A 11 28.41 -0.09 5.74
C ARG A 11 27.99 0.16 4.30
N TYR A 12 28.94 0.51 3.46
CA TYR A 12 28.74 0.77 2.04
C TYR A 12 29.96 0.31 1.24
N THR A 13 29.91 0.51 -0.08
CA THR A 13 31.05 0.23 -0.96
C THR A 13 31.50 1.49 -1.68
N VAL A 14 32.80 1.62 -1.90
CA VAL A 14 33.40 2.59 -2.82
C VAL A 14 34.01 1.78 -3.96
N GLY A 15 33.34 1.80 -5.12
CA GLY A 15 33.61 0.81 -6.15
C GLY A 15 33.28 -0.60 -5.64
N LYS A 16 34.30 -1.45 -5.50
CA LYS A 16 34.16 -2.81 -4.95
C LYS A 16 34.59 -2.94 -3.48
N ASP A 17 35.17 -1.89 -2.92
CA ASP A 17 35.84 -1.96 -1.62
C ASP A 17 34.84 -1.62 -0.50
N PRO A 18 34.65 -2.50 0.50
CA PRO A 18 33.75 -2.23 1.60
C PRO A 18 34.35 -1.20 2.55
N VAL A 19 33.51 -0.28 3.00
CA VAL A 19 33.83 0.76 3.98
C VAL A 19 32.86 0.67 5.13
N LEU A 20 33.39 0.75 6.34
CA LEU A 20 32.67 0.96 7.57
C LEU A 20 32.89 2.39 8.03
N GLU A 21 31.82 3.05 8.44
CA GLU A 21 31.85 4.41 8.93
C GLU A 21 31.00 4.55 10.17
N LEU A 22 31.57 5.12 11.23
CA LEU A 22 30.88 5.45 12.47
C LEU A 22 30.83 6.97 12.62
N PRO A 23 29.72 7.62 12.26
CA PRO A 23 29.45 8.98 12.70
C PRO A 23 29.19 9.01 14.21
N ALA A 24 29.77 9.97 14.91
CA ALA A 24 29.59 10.14 16.36
C ALA A 24 29.70 11.62 16.78
N PHE A 25 29.14 11.92 17.95
CA PHE A 25 29.32 13.21 18.61
C PHE A 25 30.15 13.03 19.87
N GLU A 26 31.40 13.48 19.83
CA GLU A 26 32.41 13.25 20.87
C GLU A 26 32.89 14.60 21.40
N ASN A 27 32.74 14.86 22.71
CA ASN A 27 33.18 16.10 23.36
C ASN A 27 32.71 17.39 22.67
N GLY A 28 31.50 17.42 22.13
CA GLY A 28 30.97 18.60 21.43
C GLY A 28 31.34 18.68 19.94
N LEU A 29 32.06 17.69 19.41
CA LEU A 29 32.57 17.67 18.04
C LEU A 29 31.92 16.55 17.23
N ILE A 30 31.68 16.81 15.95
CA ILE A 30 31.26 15.78 15.00
C ILE A 30 32.49 15.00 14.57
N THR A 31 32.41 13.68 14.63
CA THR A 31 33.48 12.78 14.23
C THR A 31 32.98 11.69 13.30
N HIS A 32 33.84 11.25 12.39
CA HIS A 32 33.58 10.12 11.50
C HIS A 32 34.77 9.17 11.57
N THR A 33 34.59 8.01 12.18
CA THR A 33 35.61 6.95 12.16
C THR A 33 35.40 6.09 10.92
N ILE A 34 36.42 5.96 10.08
CA ILE A 34 36.39 5.20 8.82
C ILE A 34 37.32 4.00 8.95
N GLN A 35 36.81 2.81 8.65
CA GLN A 35 37.57 1.56 8.61
C GLN A 35 37.27 0.82 7.30
N GLY A 36 38.31 0.50 6.54
CA GLY A 36 38.14 -0.17 5.25
C GLY A 36 39.45 -0.72 4.68
N LYS A 37 39.33 -1.52 3.63
CA LYS A 37 40.47 -2.02 2.85
C LYS A 37 40.30 -1.61 1.40
N PHE A 38 41.06 -0.62 0.96
CA PHE A 38 40.97 -0.08 -0.39
C PHE A 38 41.93 -0.81 -1.34
N SER A 39 41.40 -1.26 -2.47
CA SER A 39 42.15 -1.96 -3.52
C SER A 39 42.97 -1.01 -4.40
N ALA A 40 42.66 0.29 -4.37
CA ALA A 40 43.35 1.36 -5.06
C ALA A 40 43.34 2.63 -4.18
N PRO A 41 44.20 3.63 -4.46
CA PRO A 41 44.10 4.92 -3.77
C PRO A 41 42.70 5.53 -3.91
N ALA A 42 42.16 6.04 -2.81
CA ALA A 42 40.83 6.62 -2.72
C ALA A 42 40.90 8.09 -2.31
N VAL A 43 39.83 8.83 -2.58
CA VAL A 43 39.67 10.22 -2.15
C VAL A 43 38.40 10.31 -1.32
N VAL A 44 38.55 10.71 -0.07
CA VAL A 44 37.42 11.01 0.82
C VAL A 44 37.15 12.50 0.74
N VAL A 45 35.93 12.87 0.35
CA VAL A 45 35.48 14.28 0.35
C VAL A 45 35.01 14.60 1.77
N LEU A 46 35.66 15.59 2.41
CA LEU A 46 35.41 15.93 3.81
C LEU A 46 34.46 17.12 3.94
N ALA A 47 34.69 18.17 3.15
CA ALA A 47 33.86 19.38 3.15
C ALA A 47 34.04 20.17 1.83
N ASP A 48 33.10 21.07 1.54
CA ASP A 48 33.39 22.17 0.63
C ASP A 48 34.38 23.13 1.30
N GLU A 49 35.35 23.65 0.55
CA GLU A 49 36.40 24.53 1.09
C GLU A 49 35.79 25.80 1.70
N LYS A 50 34.75 26.33 1.05
CA LYS A 50 34.08 27.53 1.52
C LYS A 50 33.20 27.21 2.73
N GLY A 51 33.62 27.69 3.90
CA GLY A 51 32.86 27.54 5.15
C GLY A 51 33.12 26.24 5.88
N ALA A 52 34.13 25.46 5.47
CA ALA A 52 34.57 24.30 6.23
C ALA A 52 35.00 24.70 7.64
N PRO A 53 34.66 23.90 8.66
CA PRO A 53 35.28 24.02 9.97
C PRO A 53 36.76 23.62 9.89
N GLU A 54 37.49 23.78 11.01
CA GLU A 54 38.76 23.10 11.16
C GLU A 54 38.56 21.58 11.04
N ILE A 55 39.43 20.88 10.31
CA ILE A 55 39.33 19.43 10.14
C ILE A 55 40.64 18.78 10.55
N GLN A 56 40.55 17.83 11.46
CA GLN A 56 41.68 17.05 11.95
C GLN A 56 41.50 15.58 11.58
N VAL A 57 42.62 14.87 11.38
CA VAL A 57 42.63 13.44 11.09
C VAL A 57 43.48 12.73 12.14
N VAL A 58 42.85 11.79 12.83
CA VAL A 58 43.46 10.99 13.90
C VAL A 58 43.69 9.56 13.39
N GLY A 59 44.84 8.97 13.69
CA GLY A 59 45.19 7.61 13.29
C GLY A 59 45.64 7.44 11.83
N SER A 60 45.87 8.54 11.10
CA SER A 60 46.47 8.54 9.77
C SER A 60 47.63 9.52 9.68
N GLN A 61 48.61 9.23 8.83
CA GLN A 61 49.68 10.17 8.46
C GLN A 61 49.25 11.12 7.33
N GLU A 62 48.15 10.80 6.65
CA GLU A 62 47.60 11.61 5.58
C GLU A 62 46.95 12.88 6.13
N LYS A 63 47.10 13.99 5.40
CA LYS A 63 46.58 15.30 5.81
C LYS A 63 45.49 15.78 4.83
N PRO A 64 44.46 16.49 5.33
CA PRO A 64 43.50 17.15 4.46
C PRO A 64 44.19 18.10 3.47
N ALA A 65 43.71 18.13 2.23
CA ALA A 65 44.20 19.01 1.18
C ALA A 65 43.04 19.56 0.34
N THR A 66 43.21 20.75 -0.23
CA THR A 66 42.22 21.31 -1.16
C THR A 66 42.37 20.67 -2.55
N MET A 67 41.24 20.27 -3.13
CA MET A 67 41.12 19.83 -4.52
C MET A 67 39.79 20.30 -5.10
N ASN A 68 39.83 21.12 -6.15
CA ASN A 68 38.65 21.62 -6.88
C ASN A 68 37.58 22.26 -5.96
N GLY A 69 37.99 23.14 -5.03
CA GLY A 69 37.09 23.83 -4.11
C GLY A 69 36.53 22.95 -2.99
N ARG A 70 37.11 21.76 -2.76
CA ARG A 70 36.74 20.83 -1.70
C ARG A 70 37.95 20.48 -0.85
N ILE A 71 37.73 20.26 0.44
CA ILE A 71 38.71 19.65 1.32
C ILE A 71 38.57 18.14 1.20
N VAL A 72 39.67 17.46 0.89
CA VAL A 72 39.71 16.02 0.68
C VAL A 72 40.84 15.37 1.47
N LEU A 73 40.67 14.09 1.80
CA LEU A 73 41.74 13.22 2.29
C LEU A 73 42.08 12.20 1.21
N LYS A 74 43.34 12.16 0.79
CA LYS A 74 43.83 11.11 -0.10
C LYS A 74 44.22 9.91 0.77
N VAL A 75 43.62 8.77 0.51
CA VAL A 75 43.85 7.53 1.26
C VAL A 75 44.58 6.57 0.33
N PRO A 76 45.76 6.06 0.70
CA PRO A 76 46.48 5.08 -0.12
C PRO A 76 45.73 3.75 -0.20
N ALA A 77 46.07 2.92 -1.19
CA ALA A 77 45.60 1.54 -1.22
C ALA A 77 46.10 0.78 0.01
N GLY A 78 45.28 -0.13 0.54
CA GLY A 78 45.57 -0.91 1.73
C GLY A 78 44.54 -0.71 2.84
N MET A 79 44.93 -1.06 4.07
CA MET A 79 44.09 -0.85 5.24
C MET A 79 44.05 0.62 5.59
N ALA A 80 42.86 1.15 5.79
CA ALA A 80 42.62 2.47 6.33
C ALA A 80 41.80 2.33 7.61
N HIS A 81 42.27 2.96 8.67
CA HIS A 81 41.52 3.10 9.91
C HIS A 81 41.88 4.46 10.51
N PHE A 82 40.97 5.43 10.42
CA PHE A 82 41.22 6.79 10.88
C PHE A 82 39.92 7.48 11.31
N LYS A 83 40.04 8.55 12.09
CA LYS A 83 38.91 9.38 12.51
C LYS A 83 39.08 10.80 11.98
N VAL A 84 38.04 11.29 11.30
CA VAL A 84 37.92 12.69 10.88
C VAL A 84 37.18 13.44 11.98
N VAL A 85 37.71 14.58 12.40
CA VAL A 85 37.15 15.44 13.45
C VAL A 85 36.84 16.80 12.85
N TYR A 86 35.60 17.26 13.02
CA TYR A 86 35.14 18.57 12.54
C TYR A 86 35.04 19.56 13.70
N GLY A 87 35.99 20.50 13.74
CA GLY A 87 36.12 21.55 14.75
C GLY A 87 37.46 21.52 15.50
N SER A 88 37.66 22.50 16.37
CA SER A 88 38.86 22.63 17.20
C SER A 88 38.63 22.03 18.59
N GLY A 89 39.35 20.95 18.91
CA GLY A 89 39.31 20.33 20.22
C GLY A 89 39.94 18.93 20.22
N SER A 90 39.91 18.26 21.37
CA SER A 90 40.47 16.91 21.54
C SER A 90 39.38 15.85 21.63
N VAL A 91 39.55 14.79 20.85
CA VAL A 91 38.75 13.56 20.92
C VAL A 91 39.65 12.39 21.30
N PRO A 92 39.11 11.25 21.77
CA PRO A 92 39.90 10.06 22.04
C PRO A 92 40.70 9.62 20.81
N GLU A 93 42.02 9.44 20.99
CA GLU A 93 42.92 8.99 19.93
C GLU A 93 42.75 7.51 19.57
N ALA A 94 42.24 6.72 20.51
CA ALA A 94 41.95 5.31 20.29
C ALA A 94 40.83 5.14 19.26
N LEU A 95 41.10 4.33 18.23
CA LEU A 95 40.13 3.97 17.21
C LEU A 95 39.48 2.64 17.55
N GLU A 96 38.16 2.64 17.65
CA GLU A 96 37.36 1.44 17.90
C GLU A 96 37.31 0.56 16.64
N ASP A 97 37.45 -0.76 16.81
CA ASP A 97 37.24 -1.69 15.69
C ASP A 97 35.74 -1.80 15.37
N LEU A 98 35.33 -1.16 14.28
CA LEU A 98 33.95 -1.07 13.84
C LEU A 98 33.35 -2.45 13.51
N THR A 99 34.18 -3.46 13.22
CA THR A 99 33.68 -4.82 12.98
C THR A 99 33.12 -5.48 14.24
N LEU A 100 33.54 -5.04 15.42
CA LEU A 100 32.99 -5.53 16.69
C LEU A 100 31.58 -4.98 16.95
N LEU A 101 31.30 -3.78 16.46
CA LEU A 101 29.98 -3.14 16.56
C LEU A 101 28.93 -3.74 15.59
N MET A 102 29.36 -4.59 14.66
CA MET A 102 28.47 -5.25 13.70
C MET A 102 27.89 -6.58 14.20
N LYS A 103 28.13 -6.96 15.46
CA LYS A 103 27.72 -8.25 16.04
C LYS A 103 26.42 -8.18 16.86
N GLY A 104 25.70 -7.07 16.77
CA GLY A 104 24.59 -6.72 17.64
C GLY A 104 25.04 -6.08 18.95
N GLY A 105 24.19 -5.24 19.53
CA GLY A 105 24.47 -4.49 20.75
C GLY A 105 23.35 -4.57 21.77
N PRO A 106 23.46 -3.88 22.91
CA PRO A 106 22.37 -3.87 23.89
C PRO A 106 21.11 -3.22 23.29
N ALA A 107 19.97 -3.88 23.45
CA ALA A 107 18.65 -3.30 23.12
C ALA A 107 18.45 -1.91 23.74
N ARG A 108 17.94 -0.99 22.93
CA ARG A 108 17.50 0.36 23.31
C ARG A 108 16.05 0.37 23.77
N TRP A 109 15.22 -0.52 23.23
CA TRP A 109 13.79 -0.62 23.52
C TRP A 109 13.50 -1.88 24.32
N THR A 110 13.68 -1.79 25.64
CA THR A 110 13.53 -2.90 26.57
C THR A 110 12.12 -3.01 27.16
N GLU A 111 11.32 -1.95 27.11
CA GLU A 111 9.96 -1.96 27.63
C GLU A 111 8.99 -2.64 26.66
N LYS A 112 8.19 -3.57 27.21
CA LYS A 112 7.06 -4.22 26.54
C LYS A 112 5.76 -3.60 27.05
N VAL A 113 4.78 -3.46 26.15
CA VAL A 113 3.45 -2.96 26.49
C VAL A 113 2.43 -4.09 26.38
N THR A 114 1.74 -4.40 27.48
CA THR A 114 0.64 -5.37 27.47
C THR A 114 -0.69 -4.65 27.31
N THR A 115 -1.55 -5.21 26.45
CA THR A 115 -2.88 -4.69 26.15
C THR A 115 -3.88 -5.83 26.12
N VAL A 116 -5.16 -5.52 26.32
CA VAL A 116 -6.27 -6.48 26.25
C VAL A 116 -7.11 -6.12 25.04
N GLY A 117 -7.35 -7.07 24.17
CA GLY A 117 -8.25 -6.93 23.02
C GLY A 117 -9.72 -6.82 23.43
N GLN A 118 -10.57 -6.54 22.46
CA GLN A 118 -12.03 -6.48 22.64
C GLN A 118 -12.68 -7.47 21.70
N ILE A 119 -13.16 -8.60 22.23
CA ILE A 119 -13.95 -9.56 21.47
C ILE A 119 -15.35 -8.99 21.26
N ALA A 120 -15.79 -8.91 20.01
CA ALA A 120 -17.15 -8.52 19.69
C ALA A 120 -18.12 -9.60 20.16
N LYS A 121 -19.24 -9.16 20.76
CA LYS A 121 -20.34 -10.05 21.13
C LYS A 121 -20.91 -10.68 19.87
N ASP A 122 -21.02 -12.00 19.88
CA ASP A 122 -21.87 -12.71 18.93
C ASP A 122 -23.32 -12.50 19.37
N ASP A 123 -24.10 -11.80 18.55
CA ASP A 123 -25.53 -11.57 18.77
C ASP A 123 -26.40 -12.76 18.32
N GLY A 124 -25.76 -13.84 17.82
CA GLY A 124 -26.39 -15.04 17.31
C GLY A 124 -26.97 -14.88 15.90
N LYS A 125 -26.82 -13.70 15.27
CA LYS A 125 -27.41 -13.34 13.97
C LYS A 125 -26.36 -12.90 12.95
N SER A 126 -25.46 -12.00 13.34
CA SER A 126 -24.48 -11.38 12.46
C SER A 126 -23.46 -12.41 11.95
N ALA A 127 -23.33 -12.55 10.63
CA ALA A 127 -22.36 -13.45 10.02
C ALA A 127 -20.90 -13.02 10.22
N TYR A 128 -20.65 -11.71 10.28
CA TYR A 128 -19.33 -11.15 10.56
C TYR A 128 -19.39 -10.20 11.75
N VAL A 129 -18.43 -10.35 12.65
CA VAL A 129 -18.20 -9.46 13.79
C VAL A 129 -16.76 -8.96 13.77
N LEU A 130 -16.48 -7.87 14.49
CA LEU A 130 -15.17 -7.23 14.47
C LEU A 130 -14.57 -7.18 15.88
N ASP A 131 -13.60 -8.05 16.12
CA ASP A 131 -12.79 -8.03 17.34
C ASP A 131 -11.67 -6.99 17.18
N ARG A 132 -11.30 -6.29 18.26
CA ARG A 132 -10.25 -5.26 18.23
C ARG A 132 -9.01 -5.76 18.94
N LEU A 133 -7.87 -5.70 18.26
CA LEU A 133 -6.57 -5.84 18.90
C LEU A 133 -6.16 -4.46 19.40
N THR A 134 -6.24 -4.25 20.71
CA THR A 134 -5.96 -2.94 21.30
C THR A 134 -4.49 -2.58 21.06
N VAL A 135 -4.24 -1.62 20.17
CA VAL A 135 -2.89 -1.10 19.92
C VAL A 135 -2.45 -0.18 21.08
N PRO A 136 -1.14 -0.11 21.38
CA PRO A 136 -0.61 0.68 22.50
C PRO A 136 -0.56 2.18 22.15
N TYR A 137 -1.74 2.83 22.11
CA TYR A 137 -1.86 4.26 21.85
C TYR A 137 -1.08 5.13 22.85
N GLN A 138 -0.92 4.63 24.08
CA GLN A 138 -0.06 5.20 25.11
C GLN A 138 1.09 4.22 25.33
N ASN A 139 2.18 4.39 24.58
CA ASN A 139 3.41 3.62 24.73
C ASN A 139 4.51 4.48 25.35
N PRO A 140 5.51 3.87 26.02
CA PRO A 140 6.56 4.59 26.74
C PRO A 140 7.47 5.44 25.83
N TYR A 141 7.44 5.20 24.52
CA TYR A 141 8.27 5.91 23.55
C TYR A 141 7.57 7.12 22.91
N GLY A 142 6.32 7.41 23.28
CA GLY A 142 5.56 8.56 22.77
C GLY A 142 5.22 8.49 21.28
N MET A 143 5.36 7.32 20.65
CA MET A 143 5.16 7.15 19.20
C MET A 143 3.67 6.98 18.88
N LYS A 144 3.24 7.46 17.70
CA LYS A 144 1.87 7.24 17.24
C LYS A 144 1.74 5.87 16.57
N MET A 145 0.70 5.12 16.93
CA MET A 145 0.40 3.80 16.33
C MET A 145 -0.39 3.93 15.01
N ARG A 146 0.11 4.75 14.07
CA ARG A 146 -0.46 4.91 12.72
C ARG A 146 -0.01 3.75 11.84
N ILE A 147 -0.66 2.60 11.95
CA ILE A 147 -0.22 1.35 11.29
C ILE A 147 -0.31 1.47 9.76
N GLY A 148 0.84 1.36 9.10
CA GLY A 148 1.02 1.46 7.65
C GLY A 148 1.00 0.11 6.93
N GLY A 149 1.39 -0.96 7.63
CA GLY A 149 1.56 -2.31 7.09
C GLY A 149 1.69 -3.33 8.21
N PHE A 150 1.33 -4.58 7.93
CA PHE A 150 1.54 -5.68 8.86
C PHE A 150 1.55 -7.04 8.14
N ASP A 151 2.14 -8.04 8.80
CA ASP A 151 2.10 -9.43 8.36
C ASP A 151 2.27 -10.38 9.55
N PHE A 152 1.89 -11.64 9.37
CA PHE A 152 2.05 -12.68 10.37
C PHE A 152 3.37 -13.43 10.22
N PHE A 153 3.96 -13.83 11.34
CA PHE A 153 5.04 -14.82 11.35
C PHE A 153 4.48 -16.22 11.03
N ALA A 154 5.38 -17.19 10.79
CA ALA A 154 5.00 -18.60 10.71
C ALA A 154 4.25 -19.06 11.97
N ASP A 155 4.72 -18.60 13.14
CA ASP A 155 3.96 -18.58 14.38
C ASP A 155 2.85 -17.53 14.28
N SER A 156 1.66 -17.97 13.86
CA SER A 156 0.50 -17.10 13.63
C SER A 156 -0.07 -16.44 14.89
N SER A 157 0.46 -16.76 16.09
CA SER A 157 0.17 -16.00 17.31
C SER A 157 0.94 -14.68 17.42
N LYS A 158 1.81 -14.41 16.43
CA LYS A 158 2.65 -13.22 16.33
C LYS A 158 2.48 -12.52 14.99
N ALA A 159 2.55 -11.20 15.02
CA ALA A 159 2.60 -10.35 13.83
C ALA A 159 3.62 -9.23 14.01
N ALA A 160 4.16 -8.73 12.91
CA ALA A 160 4.89 -7.47 12.88
C ALA A 160 4.01 -6.39 12.26
N VAL A 161 4.08 -5.16 12.78
CA VAL A 161 3.43 -3.97 12.22
C VAL A 161 4.47 -2.88 11.98
N CYS A 162 4.35 -2.15 10.88
CA CYS A 162 5.07 -0.89 10.68
C CYS A 162 4.13 0.29 10.88
N THR A 163 4.67 1.42 11.36
CA THR A 163 3.94 2.68 11.46
C THR A 163 4.39 3.65 10.38
N TRP A 164 3.48 4.53 9.96
CA TRP A 164 3.83 5.65 9.07
C TRP A 164 4.93 6.54 9.66
N ASP A 165 5.07 6.58 10.99
CA ASP A 165 6.14 7.30 11.68
C ASP A 165 7.52 6.61 11.64
N GLY A 166 7.62 5.43 11.02
CA GLY A 166 8.89 4.75 10.80
C GLY A 166 9.27 3.68 11.81
N ASP A 167 8.34 3.29 12.68
CA ASP A 167 8.56 2.24 13.69
C ASP A 167 8.17 0.87 13.19
N VAL A 168 8.82 -0.16 13.74
CA VAL A 168 8.39 -1.55 13.60
C VAL A 168 8.17 -2.13 14.99
N TRP A 169 7.01 -2.75 15.17
CA TRP A 169 6.62 -3.40 16.40
C TRP A 169 6.27 -4.86 16.13
N VAL A 170 6.59 -5.73 17.08
CA VAL A 170 6.09 -7.11 17.12
C VAL A 170 5.00 -7.18 18.18
N VAL A 171 3.87 -7.76 17.81
CA VAL A 171 2.79 -8.14 18.72
C VAL A 171 2.74 -9.66 18.83
N SER A 172 2.65 -10.16 20.06
CA SER A 172 2.48 -11.59 20.37
C SER A 172 1.26 -11.81 21.25
N GLY A 173 0.78 -13.06 21.29
CA GLY A 173 -0.42 -13.42 22.08
C GLY A 173 -1.71 -13.19 21.31
N ILE A 174 -1.64 -13.22 19.97
CA ILE A 174 -2.82 -13.18 19.11
C ILE A 174 -3.47 -14.56 19.16
N ASP A 175 -4.54 -14.67 19.93
CA ASP A 175 -5.34 -15.89 20.04
C ASP A 175 -6.84 -15.59 19.93
N GLU A 176 -7.69 -16.58 20.20
CA GLU A 176 -9.14 -16.42 20.16
C GLU A 176 -9.64 -15.37 21.16
N LYS A 177 -9.01 -15.27 22.35
CA LYS A 177 -9.50 -14.48 23.48
C LYS A 177 -8.96 -13.04 23.51
N LEU A 178 -7.78 -12.83 22.91
CA LEU A 178 -7.05 -11.56 22.89
C LEU A 178 -6.80 -10.97 24.29
N GLU A 179 -6.69 -11.81 25.33
CA GLU A 179 -6.56 -11.36 26.72
C GLU A 179 -5.18 -10.77 27.04
N ASN A 180 -4.13 -11.21 26.33
CA ASN A 180 -2.74 -10.92 26.67
C ASN A 180 -1.89 -10.55 25.43
N LEU A 181 -2.22 -9.43 24.78
CA LEU A 181 -1.44 -8.90 23.66
C LEU A 181 -0.19 -8.18 24.18
N THR A 182 0.99 -8.67 23.83
CA THR A 182 2.27 -8.07 24.22
C THR A 182 2.94 -7.42 23.02
N TRP A 183 3.19 -6.12 23.11
CA TRP A 183 3.81 -5.31 22.07
C TRP A 183 5.25 -4.97 22.44
N ARG A 184 6.16 -5.09 21.48
CA ARG A 184 7.56 -4.68 21.61
C ARG A 184 7.98 -3.88 20.37
N ARG A 185 8.58 -2.72 20.57
CA ARG A 185 9.24 -1.96 19.50
C ARG A 185 10.56 -2.65 19.19
N ILE A 186 10.80 -2.94 17.92
CA ILE A 186 12.00 -3.66 17.49
C ILE A 186 12.87 -2.82 16.53
N ALA A 187 12.29 -1.78 15.93
CA ALA A 187 12.99 -0.91 15.01
C ALA A 187 12.34 0.49 14.96
N ALA A 188 13.12 1.48 14.50
CA ALA A 188 12.69 2.85 14.29
C ALA A 188 13.50 3.53 13.18
N GLY A 189 13.01 4.69 12.71
CA GLY A 189 13.74 5.57 11.80
C GLY A 189 13.44 5.37 10.32
N GLY A 190 12.44 4.56 9.96
CA GLY A 190 11.98 4.46 8.57
C GLY A 190 11.33 5.76 8.07
N HIS A 191 11.55 6.12 6.82
CA HIS A 191 10.95 7.32 6.23
C HIS A 191 9.59 7.00 5.63
N GLU A 192 8.53 7.28 6.40
CA GLU A 192 7.13 7.12 5.96
C GLU A 192 6.74 5.68 5.58
N THR A 193 7.00 4.74 6.48
CA THR A 193 6.85 3.29 6.23
C THR A 193 5.39 2.83 6.07
N LEU A 194 4.97 2.55 4.84
CA LEU A 194 3.58 2.22 4.48
C LEU A 194 3.37 0.83 3.85
N GLY A 195 4.36 -0.06 4.00
CA GLY A 195 4.26 -1.47 3.62
C GLY A 195 5.15 -2.36 4.46
N LEU A 196 4.65 -3.55 4.80
CA LEU A 196 5.38 -4.59 5.54
C LEU A 196 4.95 -5.96 5.02
N THR A 197 5.91 -6.85 4.82
CA THR A 197 5.68 -8.29 4.62
C THR A 197 6.71 -9.12 5.37
N ILE A 198 6.38 -10.36 5.71
CA ILE A 198 7.31 -11.31 6.33
C ILE A 198 7.62 -12.44 5.34
N VAL A 199 8.90 -12.67 5.09
CA VAL A 199 9.39 -13.76 4.24
C VAL A 199 10.36 -14.62 5.04
N ASN A 200 10.01 -15.89 5.25
CA ASN A 200 10.79 -16.84 6.06
C ASN A 200 11.10 -16.30 7.47
N ASP A 201 10.07 -15.79 8.16
CA ASP A 201 10.16 -15.14 9.48
C ASP A 201 11.06 -13.89 9.56
N VAL A 202 11.53 -13.39 8.41
CA VAL A 202 12.26 -12.13 8.33
C VAL A 202 11.32 -11.02 7.90
N ILE A 203 11.36 -9.90 8.63
CA ILE A 203 10.54 -8.72 8.36
C ILE A 203 11.19 -7.91 7.23
N TYR A 204 10.36 -7.48 6.28
CA TYR A 204 10.67 -6.51 5.25
C TYR A 204 9.70 -5.35 5.35
N THR A 205 10.20 -4.13 5.25
CA THR A 205 9.36 -2.94 5.09
C THR A 205 9.74 -2.21 3.83
N VAL A 206 8.80 -1.45 3.27
CA VAL A 206 9.11 -0.41 2.29
C VAL A 206 8.82 0.94 2.91
N ALA A 207 9.84 1.78 2.87
CA ALA A 207 9.80 3.20 3.17
C ALA A 207 10.13 3.94 1.86
N ASP A 208 10.01 5.26 1.86
CA ASP A 208 10.30 6.05 0.66
C ASP A 208 11.73 5.82 0.14
N ASP A 209 12.68 5.53 1.02
CA ASP A 209 14.11 5.43 0.69
C ASP A 209 14.56 4.04 0.24
N GLN A 210 13.98 2.96 0.78
CA GLN A 210 14.43 1.59 0.50
C GLN A 210 13.43 0.52 0.97
N ILE A 211 13.62 -0.70 0.47
CA ILE A 211 13.15 -1.91 1.15
C ILE A 211 14.18 -2.24 2.23
N THR A 212 13.75 -2.26 3.48
CA THR A 212 14.62 -2.63 4.61
C THR A 212 14.34 -4.07 5.02
N ARG A 213 15.39 -4.89 5.11
CA ARG A 213 15.36 -6.24 5.72
C ARG A 213 15.96 -6.15 7.12
N TYR A 214 15.21 -6.58 8.14
CA TYR A 214 15.57 -6.41 9.55
C TYR A 214 16.18 -7.68 10.12
N HIS A 215 17.31 -7.56 10.83
CA HIS A 215 17.97 -8.67 11.52
C HIS A 215 18.26 -8.33 12.97
N ASP A 216 17.87 -9.24 13.85
CA ASP A 216 18.33 -9.35 15.24
C ASP A 216 19.55 -10.29 15.24
N LEU A 217 20.73 -9.75 15.52
CA LEU A 217 22.00 -10.49 15.39
C LEU A 217 22.39 -11.20 16.67
N ASN A 218 21.83 -10.80 17.82
CA ASN A 218 22.19 -11.32 19.13
C ASN A 218 21.02 -12.04 19.85
N GLY A 219 19.83 -12.05 19.26
CA GLY A 219 18.64 -12.73 19.77
C GLY A 219 17.97 -12.00 20.93
N ASP A 220 18.28 -10.72 21.16
CA ASP A 220 17.70 -9.96 22.26
C ASP A 220 16.29 -9.45 21.95
N GLY A 221 15.83 -9.56 20.70
CA GLY A 221 14.54 -9.16 20.17
C GLY A 221 14.43 -7.70 19.73
N GLU A 222 15.54 -6.99 19.53
CA GLU A 222 15.64 -5.72 18.80
C GLU A 222 16.40 -5.90 17.47
N THR A 223 16.16 -5.03 16.49
CA THR A 223 16.93 -5.04 15.23
C THR A 223 18.30 -4.40 15.43
N ASP A 224 19.36 -5.17 15.13
CA ASP A 224 20.74 -4.69 15.08
C ASP A 224 21.18 -4.32 13.65
N TYR A 225 20.71 -5.03 12.63
CA TYR A 225 21.11 -4.78 11.24
C TYR A 225 19.91 -4.44 10.36
N TYR A 226 19.91 -3.21 9.88
CA TYR A 226 18.98 -2.66 8.91
C TYR A 226 19.64 -2.80 7.55
N GLU A 227 19.34 -3.88 6.87
CA GLU A 227 19.86 -4.14 5.55
C GLU A 227 19.03 -3.38 4.52
N ASN A 228 19.70 -2.60 3.69
CA ASN A 228 19.11 -2.09 2.45
C ASN A 228 19.03 -3.27 1.48
N PHE A 229 17.83 -3.84 1.35
CA PHE A 229 17.57 -4.96 0.47
C PHE A 229 17.48 -4.51 -0.99
N ASN A 230 16.85 -3.36 -1.24
CA ASN A 230 16.85 -2.67 -2.52
C ASN A 230 16.49 -1.19 -2.33
N ASN A 231 17.13 -0.30 -3.09
CA ASN A 231 16.80 1.13 -3.16
C ASN A 231 16.99 1.71 -4.58
N ASP A 232 16.74 0.91 -5.62
CA ASP A 232 17.07 1.27 -6.99
C ASP A 232 16.14 2.32 -7.62
N TRP A 233 15.09 2.74 -6.90
CA TRP A 233 14.17 3.75 -7.41
C TRP A 233 14.69 5.17 -7.21
N GLU A 234 14.16 6.08 -8.02
CA GLU A 234 14.64 7.46 -8.04
C GLU A 234 13.68 8.33 -7.23
N LEU A 235 14.16 8.83 -6.09
CA LEU A 235 13.37 9.72 -5.24
C LEU A 235 13.50 11.17 -5.66
N THR A 236 12.46 11.96 -5.39
CA THR A 236 12.53 13.41 -5.43
C THR A 236 12.06 13.98 -4.11
N SER A 237 12.34 15.26 -3.85
CA SER A 237 11.79 15.98 -2.69
C SER A 237 10.29 16.31 -2.87
N GLY A 238 9.59 15.54 -3.70
CA GLY A 238 8.24 15.82 -4.13
C GLY A 238 7.23 15.46 -3.04
N PHE A 239 6.26 16.33 -2.80
CA PHE A 239 5.18 16.02 -1.85
C PHE A 239 4.38 14.80 -2.30
N HIS A 240 3.99 13.92 -1.36
CA HIS A 240 3.05 12.81 -1.60
C HIS A 240 3.59 11.69 -2.50
N ALA A 241 4.91 11.60 -2.66
CA ALA A 241 5.59 10.54 -3.41
C ALA A 241 5.87 9.32 -2.54
N PHE A 242 4.83 8.80 -1.88
CA PHE A 242 4.99 7.67 -0.95
C PHE A 242 5.22 6.34 -1.67
N CYS A 243 5.96 5.43 -1.03
CA CYS A 243 5.94 4.01 -1.35
C CYS A 243 4.84 3.29 -0.53
N PHE A 244 3.84 2.72 -1.22
CA PHE A 244 2.67 2.13 -0.61
C PHE A 244 2.65 0.61 -0.72
N ASP A 245 2.32 -0.01 0.41
CA ASP A 245 2.11 -1.46 0.55
C ASP A 245 3.37 -2.26 0.22
N LEU A 246 3.43 -3.52 0.65
CA LEU A 246 4.53 -4.41 0.27
C LEU A 246 3.98 -5.83 0.19
N GLN A 247 3.96 -6.38 -1.02
CA GLN A 247 3.44 -7.71 -1.29
C GLN A 247 4.52 -8.58 -1.92
N THR A 248 4.36 -9.90 -1.80
CA THR A 248 5.21 -10.86 -2.48
C THR A 248 4.46 -11.63 -3.56
N GLY A 249 5.14 -11.91 -4.67
CA GLY A 249 4.66 -12.77 -5.73
C GLY A 249 4.91 -14.25 -5.47
N PRO A 250 4.26 -15.16 -6.23
CA PRO A 250 4.45 -16.59 -6.07
C PRO A 250 5.88 -17.07 -6.43
N GLN A 251 6.66 -16.29 -7.18
CA GLN A 251 8.08 -16.59 -7.45
C GLN A 251 9.02 -15.90 -6.45
N GLY A 252 8.48 -15.20 -5.46
CA GLY A 252 9.21 -14.55 -4.36
C GLY A 252 9.69 -13.14 -4.67
N GLU A 253 9.23 -12.53 -5.76
CA GLU A 253 9.46 -11.11 -6.05
C GLU A 253 8.70 -10.22 -5.06
N PHE A 254 9.16 -8.99 -4.89
CA PHE A 254 8.49 -7.99 -4.07
C PHE A 254 7.82 -6.95 -4.97
N TYR A 255 6.64 -6.50 -4.56
CA TYR A 255 5.84 -5.51 -5.26
C TYR A 255 5.40 -4.40 -4.30
N PHE A 256 5.47 -3.16 -4.77
CA PHE A 256 4.92 -2.00 -4.08
C PHE A 256 4.51 -0.94 -5.09
N ALA A 257 3.59 -0.05 -4.72
CA ALA A 257 3.19 1.06 -5.57
C ALA A 257 3.94 2.33 -5.16
N PHE A 258 4.42 3.10 -6.14
CA PHE A 258 5.15 4.34 -5.91
C PHE A 258 4.34 5.53 -6.45
N GLY A 259 3.95 6.43 -5.56
CA GLY A 259 3.10 7.57 -5.88
C GLY A 259 3.75 8.59 -6.83
N SER A 260 2.90 9.41 -7.44
CA SER A 260 3.34 10.61 -8.15
C SER A 260 3.45 11.79 -7.17
N PRO A 261 4.41 12.72 -7.36
CA PRO A 261 4.62 13.85 -6.47
C PRO A 261 3.56 14.93 -6.72
N VAL A 262 2.36 14.74 -6.16
CA VAL A 262 1.19 15.60 -6.37
C VAL A 262 1.44 17.01 -5.82
N ARG A 263 1.03 18.06 -6.54
CA ARG A 263 1.14 19.44 -6.02
C ARG A 263 0.12 19.69 -4.90
N GLY A 264 0.43 20.63 -4.00
CA GLY A 264 -0.54 21.14 -3.04
C GLY A 264 -1.86 21.56 -3.74
N GLY A 265 -3.00 21.14 -3.18
CA GLY A 265 -4.31 21.29 -3.82
C GLY A 265 -4.70 20.16 -4.79
N GLY A 266 -3.83 19.16 -4.97
CA GLY A 266 -4.18 17.87 -5.60
C GLY A 266 -4.07 17.83 -7.14
N ARG A 267 -3.81 18.97 -7.79
CA ARG A 267 -3.79 19.12 -9.26
C ARG A 267 -2.37 19.02 -9.82
N SER A 268 -2.18 18.16 -10.83
CA SER A 268 -0.91 17.95 -11.53
C SER A 268 0.23 17.60 -10.57
N PHE A 269 1.47 17.62 -11.07
CA PHE A 269 2.63 17.02 -10.42
C PHE A 269 3.82 17.99 -10.34
N GLN A 270 4.64 17.80 -9.31
CA GLN A 270 5.95 18.44 -9.17
C GLN A 270 6.98 17.73 -10.08
N ARG A 271 8.28 17.89 -9.82
CA ARG A 271 9.34 17.20 -10.59
C ARG A 271 9.20 15.69 -10.38
N MET A 272 8.99 14.96 -11.47
CA MET A 272 8.84 13.51 -11.46
C MET A 272 10.12 12.80 -11.92
N SER A 273 10.54 11.76 -11.21
CA SER A 273 11.60 10.85 -11.63
C SER A 273 11.09 9.78 -12.60
N ARG A 274 11.95 8.84 -13.00
CA ARG A 274 11.54 7.73 -13.89
C ARG A 274 10.54 6.77 -13.23
N HIS A 275 10.53 6.64 -11.90
CA HIS A 275 9.81 5.57 -11.21
C HIS A 275 8.45 6.00 -10.63
N HIS A 276 8.21 7.30 -10.45
CA HIS A 276 6.93 7.78 -9.92
C HIS A 276 5.71 7.33 -10.71
N GLY A 277 4.61 7.07 -10.00
CA GLY A 277 3.34 6.65 -10.56
C GLY A 277 3.40 5.27 -11.20
N SER A 278 4.10 4.34 -10.55
CA SER A 278 4.33 2.97 -11.05
C SER A 278 4.03 1.92 -9.98
N ILE A 279 3.73 0.70 -10.42
CA ILE A 279 3.95 -0.48 -9.60
C ILE A 279 5.37 -0.97 -9.90
N LEU A 280 6.18 -1.07 -8.85
CA LEU A 280 7.56 -1.51 -8.94
C LEU A 280 7.67 -2.97 -8.54
N ARG A 281 8.52 -3.73 -9.25
CA ARG A 281 8.85 -5.12 -8.96
C ARG A 281 10.33 -5.22 -8.65
N VAL A 282 10.65 -5.82 -7.50
CA VAL A 282 12.02 -6.14 -7.08
C VAL A 282 12.22 -7.65 -7.14
N SER A 283 13.34 -8.10 -7.68
CA SER A 283 13.68 -9.53 -7.73
C SER A 283 13.74 -10.15 -6.34
N LYS A 284 13.51 -11.47 -6.26
CA LYS A 284 13.50 -12.22 -4.99
C LYS A 284 14.76 -12.02 -4.13
N ASP A 285 15.89 -11.75 -4.76
CA ASP A 285 17.19 -11.53 -4.11
C ASP A 285 17.53 -10.04 -3.90
N GLY A 286 16.65 -9.13 -4.28
CA GLY A 286 16.85 -7.68 -4.14
C GLY A 286 17.79 -7.06 -5.18
N SER A 287 18.33 -7.85 -6.11
CA SER A 287 19.40 -7.41 -7.03
C SER A 287 18.94 -6.55 -8.21
N SER A 288 17.64 -6.49 -8.49
CA SER A 288 17.11 -5.73 -9.62
C SER A 288 15.70 -5.20 -9.39
N LEU A 289 15.40 -4.09 -10.07
CA LEU A 289 14.12 -3.39 -10.05
C LEU A 289 13.62 -3.14 -11.48
N ASP A 290 12.34 -3.39 -11.74
CA ASP A 290 11.64 -2.95 -12.94
C ASP A 290 10.27 -2.33 -12.64
N ARG A 291 9.68 -1.64 -13.64
CA ARG A 291 8.31 -1.10 -13.55
C ARG A 291 7.35 -2.13 -14.13
N TYR A 292 6.55 -2.75 -13.26
CA TYR A 292 5.53 -3.70 -13.68
C TYR A 292 4.39 -3.02 -14.44
N ALA A 293 3.91 -1.87 -13.98
CA ALA A 293 2.88 -1.07 -14.64
C ALA A 293 3.08 0.42 -14.32
N THR A 294 2.50 1.32 -15.11
CA THR A 294 2.68 2.78 -14.96
C THR A 294 1.39 3.55 -15.14
N GLY A 295 1.40 4.86 -14.83
CA GLY A 295 0.22 5.71 -14.98
C GLY A 295 -0.62 5.82 -13.71
N LEU A 296 0.00 5.75 -12.54
CA LEU A 296 -0.67 5.95 -11.24
C LEU A 296 -0.44 7.36 -10.69
N ARG A 297 -1.39 7.83 -9.88
CA ARG A 297 -1.38 9.12 -9.21
C ARG A 297 -0.92 9.02 -7.76
N ALA A 298 -1.71 8.40 -6.89
CA ALA A 298 -1.43 8.22 -5.48
C ALA A 298 -2.05 6.89 -5.01
N PRO A 299 -1.51 5.75 -5.46
CA PRO A 299 -2.06 4.42 -5.26
C PRO A 299 -1.80 3.91 -3.83
N ASN A 300 -2.74 4.09 -2.91
CA ASN A 300 -2.52 3.80 -1.49
C ASN A 300 -2.44 2.30 -1.15
N GLY A 301 -2.72 1.40 -2.08
CA GLY A 301 -2.50 -0.03 -1.86
C GLY A 301 -2.59 -0.88 -3.13
N ILE A 302 -2.03 -2.09 -3.03
CA ILE A 302 -2.06 -3.11 -4.08
C ILE A 302 -2.61 -4.43 -3.54
N GLY A 303 -2.80 -5.39 -4.43
CA GLY A 303 -3.01 -6.79 -4.08
C GLY A 303 -2.24 -7.70 -5.03
N VAL A 304 -1.77 -8.83 -4.50
CA VAL A 304 -1.18 -9.91 -5.29
C VAL A 304 -1.93 -11.20 -4.98
N SER A 305 -2.52 -11.82 -5.99
CA SER A 305 -3.23 -13.10 -5.81
C SER A 305 -2.25 -14.25 -5.58
N PRO A 306 -2.71 -15.40 -5.07
CA PRO A 306 -1.89 -16.62 -5.00
C PRO A 306 -1.32 -17.07 -6.36
N THR A 307 -1.93 -16.66 -7.47
CA THR A 307 -1.48 -16.95 -8.84
C THR A 307 -0.62 -15.83 -9.43
N GLY A 308 -0.32 -14.77 -8.68
CA GLY A 308 0.50 -13.64 -9.10
C GLY A 308 -0.25 -12.53 -9.85
N GLN A 309 -1.59 -12.54 -9.86
CA GLN A 309 -2.36 -11.45 -10.43
C GLN A 309 -2.21 -10.19 -9.58
N LEU A 310 -1.85 -9.07 -10.21
CA LEU A 310 -1.78 -7.77 -9.56
C LEU A 310 -3.08 -6.98 -9.68
N THR A 311 -3.43 -6.28 -8.60
CA THR A 311 -4.50 -5.28 -8.55
C THR A 311 -4.01 -4.03 -7.83
N CYS A 312 -4.64 -2.89 -8.10
CA CYS A 312 -4.31 -1.65 -7.43
C CYS A 312 -5.50 -0.70 -7.45
N GLY A 313 -5.67 0.10 -6.40
CA GLY A 313 -6.54 1.26 -6.44
C GLY A 313 -5.77 2.54 -6.79
N ASP A 314 -6.47 3.61 -7.14
CA ASP A 314 -5.86 4.95 -7.25
C ASP A 314 -6.78 6.06 -6.72
N ASN A 315 -6.19 7.17 -6.28
CA ASN A 315 -6.92 8.24 -5.64
C ASN A 315 -7.36 9.29 -6.66
N GLU A 316 -8.63 9.68 -6.60
CA GLU A 316 -9.22 10.72 -7.47
C GLU A 316 -8.34 11.97 -7.58
N GLY A 317 -8.12 12.42 -8.83
CA GLY A 317 -7.48 13.69 -9.15
C GLY A 317 -7.10 13.78 -10.63
N THR A 318 -5.97 14.40 -10.95
CA THR A 318 -5.49 14.56 -12.33
C THR A 318 -5.42 13.22 -13.05
N PHE A 319 -6.19 13.08 -14.14
CA PHE A 319 -6.37 11.85 -14.92
C PHE A 319 -7.00 10.64 -14.21
N VAL A 320 -7.46 10.83 -12.97
CA VAL A 320 -8.13 9.79 -12.17
C VAL A 320 -9.54 10.29 -11.83
N PRO A 321 -10.55 10.04 -12.68
CA PRO A 321 -11.87 10.68 -12.59
C PRO A 321 -12.61 10.41 -11.28
N ARG A 322 -12.50 9.18 -10.79
CA ARG A 322 -12.97 8.62 -9.52
C ARG A 322 -11.98 7.53 -9.08
N CYS A 323 -12.09 6.98 -7.88
CA CYS A 323 -11.20 5.89 -7.46
C CYS A 323 -11.45 4.63 -8.30
N PRO A 324 -10.44 4.12 -9.04
CA PRO A 324 -10.54 2.85 -9.73
C PRO A 324 -10.16 1.68 -8.81
N LEU A 325 -10.59 0.49 -9.20
CA LEU A 325 -9.98 -0.79 -8.85
C LEU A 325 -9.46 -1.43 -10.14
N HIS A 326 -8.15 -1.42 -10.34
CA HIS A 326 -7.50 -1.99 -11.52
C HIS A 326 -7.25 -3.49 -11.36
N TRP A 327 -7.35 -4.21 -12.48
CA TRP A 327 -6.84 -5.56 -12.68
C TRP A 327 -5.71 -5.47 -13.70
N ILE A 328 -4.48 -5.82 -13.31
CA ILE A 328 -3.29 -5.26 -13.96
C ILE A 328 -2.48 -6.35 -14.66
N GLU A 329 -2.17 -6.11 -15.92
CA GLU A 329 -1.22 -6.89 -16.70
C GLU A 329 0.16 -6.19 -16.78
N PRO A 330 1.26 -6.93 -17.04
CA PRO A 330 2.58 -6.34 -17.20
C PRO A 330 2.62 -5.29 -18.33
N GLY A 331 3.19 -4.12 -18.04
CA GLY A 331 3.35 -3.00 -18.96
C GLY A 331 2.12 -2.11 -19.11
N GLU A 332 1.02 -2.38 -18.39
CA GLU A 332 -0.23 -1.67 -18.55
C GLU A 332 -0.15 -0.19 -18.11
N PHE A 333 -0.92 0.64 -18.82
CA PHE A 333 -1.14 2.04 -18.50
C PHE A 333 -2.42 2.23 -17.67
N LEU A 334 -2.29 2.84 -16.50
CA LEU A 334 -3.35 2.90 -15.49
C LEU A 334 -4.08 4.25 -15.40
N GLY A 335 -3.76 5.20 -16.28
CA GLY A 335 -4.57 6.40 -16.50
C GLY A 335 -3.84 7.73 -16.41
N VAL A 336 -2.74 7.86 -15.68
CA VAL A 336 -2.02 9.14 -15.51
C VAL A 336 -0.90 9.30 -16.54
N VAL A 337 -1.17 10.08 -17.59
CA VAL A 337 -0.24 10.26 -18.72
C VAL A 337 1.12 10.83 -18.30
N ASP A 338 1.16 11.68 -17.27
CA ASP A 338 2.41 12.24 -16.76
C ASP A 338 3.38 11.18 -16.20
N SER A 339 2.88 10.06 -15.66
CA SER A 339 3.66 8.94 -15.13
C SER A 339 3.74 7.72 -16.06
N ALA A 340 3.11 7.74 -17.23
CA ALA A 340 3.19 6.64 -18.20
C ALA A 340 4.64 6.37 -18.63
N ALA A 341 5.01 5.10 -18.88
CA ALA A 341 6.35 4.75 -19.36
C ALA A 341 6.65 5.33 -20.75
N ASP A 342 5.64 5.45 -21.59
CA ASP A 342 5.67 5.75 -23.02
C ASP A 342 4.91 7.05 -23.35
N PHE A 343 4.80 7.98 -22.38
CA PHE A 343 4.09 9.25 -22.55
C PHE A 343 4.49 10.03 -23.81
N ALA A 344 5.71 9.83 -24.31
CA ALA A 344 6.24 10.47 -25.50
C ALA A 344 5.51 10.07 -26.79
N THR A 345 5.01 8.83 -26.86
CA THR A 345 4.31 8.25 -28.03
C THR A 345 2.79 8.25 -27.91
N MET A 346 2.25 8.46 -26.71
CA MET A 346 0.80 8.62 -26.49
C MET A 346 0.23 9.83 -27.23
N LYS A 347 -1.03 9.76 -27.67
CA LYS A 347 -1.76 10.86 -28.29
C LYS A 347 -2.10 11.93 -27.26
N THR A 348 -2.57 11.53 -26.08
CA THR A 348 -2.77 12.42 -24.94
C THR A 348 -1.42 12.93 -24.47
N THR A 349 -1.36 14.21 -24.11
CA THR A 349 -0.10 14.87 -23.73
C THR A 349 -0.01 15.04 -22.23
N PRO A 350 1.19 14.90 -21.63
CA PRO A 350 1.44 15.23 -20.23
C PRO A 350 0.99 16.64 -19.85
N THR A 351 0.60 16.83 -18.58
CA THR A 351 0.32 18.16 -18.01
C THR A 351 1.59 18.87 -17.56
N VAL A 352 2.63 18.11 -17.18
CA VAL A 352 3.93 18.62 -16.76
C VAL A 352 4.72 19.09 -17.98
N GLY A 353 5.00 20.39 -18.04
CA GLY A 353 5.65 21.04 -19.19
C GLY A 353 6.99 20.40 -19.60
N GLN A 354 7.82 19.99 -18.63
CA GLN A 354 9.09 19.30 -18.91
C GLN A 354 8.89 17.97 -19.66
N ARG A 355 7.82 17.24 -19.36
CA ARG A 355 7.48 15.96 -20.00
C ARG A 355 6.76 16.16 -21.33
N ARG A 356 5.87 17.15 -21.40
CA ARG A 356 5.16 17.52 -22.64
C ARG A 356 6.10 18.04 -23.72
N GLY A 357 7.13 18.80 -23.32
CA GLY A 357 8.01 19.50 -24.24
C GLY A 357 7.22 20.46 -25.15
N ASN A 358 7.50 20.41 -26.45
CA ASN A 358 6.88 21.29 -27.45
C ASN A 358 5.54 20.76 -28.01
N ARG A 359 5.04 19.61 -27.53
CA ARG A 359 3.76 19.06 -27.99
C ARG A 359 2.61 19.99 -27.57
N LYS A 360 1.69 20.28 -28.50
CA LYS A 360 0.44 20.99 -28.20
C LYS A 360 -0.39 20.15 -27.23
N GLN A 361 -1.03 20.78 -26.24
CA GLN A 361 -1.89 20.06 -25.30
C GLN A 361 -3.01 19.33 -26.05
N ASN A 362 -3.15 18.03 -25.79
CA ASN A 362 -4.12 17.15 -26.42
C ASN A 362 -4.64 16.13 -25.40
N LEU A 363 -5.91 15.74 -25.54
CA LEU A 363 -6.59 14.72 -24.74
C LEU A 363 -7.36 13.81 -25.72
N ASP A 364 -7.03 12.52 -25.73
CA ASP A 364 -7.70 11.51 -26.56
C ASP A 364 -8.32 10.44 -25.66
N SER A 365 -9.65 10.45 -25.54
CA SER A 365 -10.38 9.53 -24.65
C SER A 365 -10.26 8.05 -25.04
N SER A 366 -9.74 7.71 -26.23
CA SER A 366 -9.44 6.32 -26.60
C SER A 366 -8.31 5.70 -25.78
N GLU A 367 -7.53 6.52 -25.06
CA GLU A 367 -6.45 6.07 -24.17
C GLU A 367 -6.87 6.00 -22.69
N ALA A 368 -8.15 6.23 -22.39
CA ALA A 368 -8.65 6.14 -21.02
C ALA A 368 -8.53 4.70 -20.47
N PRO A 369 -8.17 4.53 -19.19
CA PRO A 369 -8.03 3.20 -18.59
C PRO A 369 -9.40 2.53 -18.39
N LEU A 370 -9.40 1.19 -18.43
CA LEU A 370 -10.58 0.35 -18.20
C LEU A 370 -10.39 -0.50 -16.93
N PRO A 371 -10.44 0.10 -15.72
CA PRO A 371 -10.30 -0.65 -14.46
C PRO A 371 -11.47 -1.62 -14.27
N LEU A 372 -11.31 -2.66 -13.45
CA LEU A 372 -12.39 -3.58 -13.08
C LEU A 372 -13.63 -2.83 -12.58
N ALA A 373 -13.44 -1.80 -11.75
CA ALA A 373 -14.51 -0.93 -11.31
C ALA A 373 -14.06 0.52 -11.11
N TRP A 374 -14.96 1.47 -11.33
CA TRP A 374 -14.89 2.84 -10.80
C TRP A 374 -15.82 2.97 -9.61
N LEU A 375 -15.31 3.54 -8.51
CA LEU A 375 -16.03 3.66 -7.25
C LEU A 375 -16.38 5.13 -6.97
N PRO A 376 -17.64 5.45 -6.63
CA PRO A 376 -18.03 6.81 -6.26
C PRO A 376 -17.46 7.18 -4.89
N LYS A 377 -17.33 8.48 -4.61
CA LYS A 377 -16.68 9.00 -3.39
C LYS A 377 -17.26 8.46 -2.07
N ASN A 378 -18.57 8.23 -2.02
CA ASN A 378 -19.26 7.72 -0.84
C ASN A 378 -19.07 6.21 -0.63
N VAL A 379 -18.51 5.51 -1.62
CA VAL A 379 -18.12 4.09 -1.54
C VAL A 379 -16.62 4.00 -1.32
N ASP A 380 -15.85 4.69 -2.15
CA ASP A 380 -14.43 4.83 -1.95
C ASP A 380 -13.90 6.16 -2.50
N ASN A 381 -13.45 7.05 -1.62
CA ASN A 381 -12.76 8.29 -1.98
C ASN A 381 -11.23 8.19 -1.81
N SER A 382 -10.74 7.07 -1.29
CA SER A 382 -9.34 6.76 -1.13
C SER A 382 -9.17 5.28 -0.83
N ASN A 383 -8.67 4.55 -1.82
CA ASN A 383 -8.45 3.11 -1.78
C ASN A 383 -7.47 2.69 -0.68
N GLY A 384 -7.55 1.44 -0.28
CA GLY A 384 -6.51 0.68 0.40
C GLY A 384 -6.03 -0.47 -0.50
N GLY A 385 -5.43 -1.49 0.12
CA GLY A 385 -4.98 -2.70 -0.58
C GLY A 385 -6.12 -3.64 -0.97
N GLN A 386 -5.75 -4.76 -1.59
CA GLN A 386 -6.64 -5.89 -1.85
C GLN A 386 -6.04 -7.16 -1.27
N VAL A 387 -6.89 -8.10 -0.87
CA VAL A 387 -6.46 -9.41 -0.36
C VAL A 387 -7.37 -10.50 -0.89
N TRP A 388 -6.83 -11.69 -1.12
CA TRP A 388 -7.61 -12.86 -1.48
C TRP A 388 -7.99 -13.63 -0.22
N ILE A 389 -9.19 -14.17 -0.23
CA ILE A 389 -9.71 -15.00 0.85
C ILE A 389 -9.10 -16.39 0.69
N THR A 390 -8.14 -16.74 1.54
CA THR A 390 -7.37 -17.99 1.45
C THR A 390 -7.86 -19.07 2.42
N SER A 391 -9.04 -18.89 3.01
CA SER A 391 -9.54 -19.70 4.12
C SER A 391 -11.02 -20.01 3.92
N ASP A 392 -11.36 -21.29 3.98
CA ASP A 392 -12.73 -21.81 4.02
C ASP A 392 -13.44 -21.50 5.36
N LYS A 393 -12.70 -21.09 6.39
CA LYS A 393 -13.21 -20.71 7.72
C LYS A 393 -13.77 -19.29 7.78
N TRP A 394 -13.77 -18.57 6.66
CA TRP A 394 -14.23 -17.17 6.59
C TRP A 394 -15.51 -17.01 5.76
N GLY A 395 -16.38 -18.02 5.78
CA GLY A 395 -17.66 -17.98 5.08
C GLY A 395 -17.54 -18.33 3.58
N PRO A 396 -18.55 -17.99 2.77
CA PRO A 396 -18.78 -18.61 1.45
C PRO A 396 -17.94 -18.03 0.30
N TYR A 397 -16.90 -17.26 0.63
CA TYR A 397 -16.14 -16.43 -0.31
C TYR A 397 -14.69 -16.89 -0.51
N GLU A 398 -14.33 -18.12 -0.14
CA GLU A 398 -12.99 -18.64 -0.40
C GLU A 398 -12.60 -18.46 -1.89
N GLY A 399 -11.39 -17.97 -2.12
CA GLY A 399 -10.87 -17.64 -3.45
C GLY A 399 -11.33 -16.29 -4.02
N GLU A 400 -12.32 -15.65 -3.43
CA GLU A 400 -12.74 -14.30 -3.82
C GLU A 400 -11.76 -13.23 -3.32
N MET A 401 -11.87 -12.04 -3.91
CA MET A 401 -11.03 -10.90 -3.59
C MET A 401 -11.80 -9.91 -2.72
N LEU A 402 -11.12 -9.37 -1.71
CA LEU A 402 -11.58 -8.24 -0.92
C LEU A 402 -10.89 -6.96 -1.36
N HIS A 403 -11.64 -5.87 -1.36
CA HIS A 403 -11.13 -4.52 -1.56
C HIS A 403 -11.36 -3.69 -0.29
N PHE A 404 -10.34 -2.92 0.10
CA PHE A 404 -10.41 -2.02 1.25
C PHE A 404 -10.56 -0.57 0.80
N SER A 405 -11.47 0.17 1.43
CA SER A 405 -11.50 1.63 1.34
C SER A 405 -10.88 2.23 2.60
N TYR A 406 -9.77 2.94 2.42
CA TYR A 406 -9.14 3.71 3.48
C TYR A 406 -9.98 4.95 3.84
N GLY A 407 -10.55 5.61 2.83
CA GLY A 407 -11.31 6.85 2.98
C GLY A 407 -12.65 6.63 3.70
N GLN A 408 -13.33 5.53 3.38
CA GLN A 408 -14.64 5.18 3.96
C GLN A 408 -14.57 4.17 5.10
N SER A 409 -13.37 3.69 5.46
CA SER A 409 -13.15 2.64 6.48
C SER A 409 -14.07 1.44 6.23
N ALA A 410 -14.01 0.88 5.03
CA ALA A 410 -14.94 -0.15 4.57
C ALA A 410 -14.22 -1.31 3.88
N ILE A 411 -14.85 -2.47 3.93
CA ILE A 411 -14.37 -3.73 3.35
C ILE A 411 -15.44 -4.20 2.38
N TYR A 412 -15.01 -4.62 1.19
CA TYR A 412 -15.90 -5.04 0.13
C TYR A 412 -15.51 -6.40 -0.43
N VAL A 413 -16.48 -7.25 -0.71
CA VAL A 413 -16.30 -8.40 -1.60
C VAL A 413 -16.34 -7.88 -3.03
N VAL A 414 -15.37 -8.30 -3.85
CA VAL A 414 -15.29 -7.93 -5.27
C VAL A 414 -16.00 -8.96 -6.12
N LEU A 415 -17.09 -8.54 -6.76
CA LEU A 415 -17.91 -9.33 -7.68
C LEU A 415 -17.35 -9.20 -9.10
N LYS A 416 -16.29 -9.96 -9.38
CA LYS A 416 -15.51 -9.87 -10.62
C LYS A 416 -16.12 -10.69 -11.76
N GLU A 417 -16.07 -10.15 -12.97
CA GLU A 417 -16.49 -10.80 -14.21
C GLU A 417 -15.39 -10.66 -15.28
N LYS A 418 -15.09 -11.76 -15.97
CA LYS A 418 -14.19 -11.76 -17.13
C LYS A 418 -14.99 -11.78 -18.44
N LYS A 419 -14.80 -10.76 -19.27
CA LYS A 419 -15.38 -10.64 -20.64
C LYS A 419 -14.25 -10.63 -21.66
N GLY A 420 -13.92 -11.81 -22.19
CA GLY A 420 -12.76 -11.98 -23.06
C GLY A 420 -11.46 -11.70 -22.30
N ALA A 421 -10.70 -10.70 -22.74
CA ALA A 421 -9.49 -10.23 -22.06
C ALA A 421 -9.75 -9.20 -20.96
N LEU A 422 -10.96 -8.61 -20.92
CA LEU A 422 -11.29 -7.51 -20.01
C LEU A 422 -11.89 -8.03 -18.71
N MET A 423 -11.50 -7.39 -17.61
CA MET A 423 -12.16 -7.54 -16.32
C MET A 423 -13.13 -6.38 -16.09
N GLN A 424 -14.33 -6.70 -15.64
CA GLN A 424 -15.32 -5.75 -15.16
C GLN A 424 -16.00 -6.32 -13.91
N GLY A 425 -16.92 -5.57 -13.31
CA GLY A 425 -17.64 -6.05 -12.14
C GLY A 425 -17.81 -4.95 -11.11
N GLY A 426 -17.93 -5.34 -9.85
CA GLY A 426 -18.25 -4.39 -8.81
C GLY A 426 -17.91 -4.86 -7.40
N VAL A 427 -18.49 -4.16 -6.44
CA VAL A 427 -18.25 -4.37 -5.02
C VAL A 427 -19.55 -4.41 -4.24
N VAL A 428 -19.59 -5.25 -3.20
CA VAL A 428 -20.64 -5.27 -2.18
C VAL A 428 -20.01 -5.16 -0.80
N LYS A 429 -20.57 -4.30 0.06
CA LYS A 429 -19.98 -3.96 1.36
C LYS A 429 -20.24 -5.04 2.39
N ILE A 430 -19.21 -5.43 3.14
CA ILE A 430 -19.37 -6.24 4.34
C ILE A 430 -19.82 -5.33 5.49
N PRO A 431 -20.87 -5.69 6.26
CA PRO A 431 -21.50 -4.82 7.25
C PRO A 431 -20.71 -4.73 8.58
N VAL A 432 -19.40 -4.47 8.50
CA VAL A 432 -18.54 -4.24 9.67
C VAL A 432 -17.94 -2.83 9.63
N ARG A 433 -17.52 -2.34 10.80
CA ARG A 433 -16.89 -1.03 10.94
C ARG A 433 -15.54 -1.15 11.66
N PRO A 434 -14.42 -1.09 10.91
CA PRO A 434 -13.07 -1.08 11.48
C PRO A 434 -12.83 0.07 12.47
N THR A 435 -11.87 -0.13 13.36
CA THR A 435 -11.48 0.82 14.41
C THR A 435 -10.82 2.07 13.84
N SER A 436 -9.98 1.89 12.82
CA SER A 436 -9.40 2.96 12.00
C SER A 436 -9.83 2.78 10.54
N SER A 437 -9.03 3.27 9.58
CA SER A 437 -9.26 2.98 8.17
C SER A 437 -9.03 1.49 7.87
N ALA A 438 -9.68 0.98 6.81
CA ALA A 438 -9.32 -0.30 6.23
C ALA A 438 -8.27 -0.04 5.15
N MET A 439 -7.02 -0.39 5.41
CA MET A 439 -5.91 -0.04 4.51
C MET A 439 -5.12 -1.26 4.05
N ARG A 440 -4.89 -2.23 4.95
CA ARG A 440 -4.13 -3.45 4.70
C ARG A 440 -4.88 -4.62 5.30
N GLY A 441 -4.86 -5.78 4.65
CA GLY A 441 -5.48 -6.99 5.18
C GLY A 441 -4.64 -8.23 4.95
N LYS A 442 -4.68 -9.16 5.90
CA LYS A 442 -4.01 -10.47 5.85
C LYS A 442 -4.91 -11.51 6.51
N PHE A 443 -4.97 -12.71 5.93
CA PHE A 443 -5.61 -13.86 6.57
C PHE A 443 -4.61 -14.53 7.51
N ASN A 444 -5.03 -14.79 8.74
CA ASN A 444 -4.22 -15.55 9.69
C ASN A 444 -4.32 -17.05 9.35
N ARG A 445 -3.17 -17.74 9.26
CA ARG A 445 -3.11 -19.13 8.78
C ARG A 445 -3.64 -20.15 9.80
N GLN A 446 -3.72 -19.77 11.08
CA GLN A 446 -4.17 -20.65 12.15
C GLN A 446 -5.70 -20.58 12.33
N ASP A 447 -6.24 -19.39 12.60
CA ASP A 447 -7.69 -19.22 12.83
C ASP A 447 -8.49 -19.02 11.54
N GLY A 448 -7.82 -18.74 10.41
CA GLY A 448 -8.44 -18.56 9.10
C GLY A 448 -9.25 -17.27 8.98
N GLN A 449 -9.11 -16.33 9.92
CA GLN A 449 -9.86 -15.07 9.95
C GLN A 449 -9.10 -13.93 9.26
N LEU A 450 -9.85 -12.93 8.80
CA LEU A 450 -9.27 -11.72 8.22
C LEU A 450 -8.83 -10.76 9.32
N TYR A 451 -7.59 -10.30 9.25
CA TYR A 451 -7.11 -9.17 10.03
C TYR A 451 -6.97 -7.96 9.12
N VAL A 452 -7.33 -6.79 9.65
CA VAL A 452 -7.29 -5.52 8.92
C VAL A 452 -6.60 -4.47 9.77
N ALA A 453 -5.71 -3.70 9.16
CA ALA A 453 -5.06 -2.57 9.79
C ALA A 453 -5.19 -1.31 8.94
N GLY A 454 -5.00 -0.18 9.60
CA GLY A 454 -4.92 1.10 8.93
C GLY A 454 -4.63 2.25 9.89
N LEU A 455 -4.64 3.44 9.32
CA LEU A 455 -4.33 4.69 9.98
C LEU A 455 -5.29 5.81 9.59
N LYS A 456 -5.26 6.92 10.32
CA LYS A 456 -5.96 8.16 9.96
C LYS A 456 -4.96 9.21 9.50
N GLY A 457 -5.13 9.64 8.25
CA GLY A 457 -4.47 10.76 7.63
C GLY A 457 -5.49 11.60 6.84
N TRP A 458 -5.16 11.97 5.61
CA TRP A 458 -6.01 12.82 4.76
C TRP A 458 -7.31 12.15 4.31
N GLN A 459 -8.41 12.90 4.42
CA GLN A 459 -9.74 12.57 3.88
C GLN A 459 -10.27 11.18 4.25
N SER A 460 -9.93 10.66 5.43
CA SER A 460 -10.49 9.42 5.98
C SER A 460 -11.53 9.69 7.06
N ASN A 461 -12.59 8.88 7.08
CA ASN A 461 -13.60 8.86 8.14
C ASN A 461 -13.20 8.02 9.37
N ALA A 462 -11.96 7.52 9.42
CA ALA A 462 -11.45 6.65 10.49
C ALA A 462 -11.72 7.20 11.90
N GLY A 463 -12.13 6.31 12.81
CA GLY A 463 -12.46 6.65 14.20
C GLY A 463 -11.23 6.87 15.09
N ARG A 464 -10.15 6.12 14.85
CA ARG A 464 -8.87 6.20 15.58
C ARG A 464 -7.69 6.51 14.64
N GLU A 465 -6.61 7.08 15.19
CA GLU A 465 -5.39 7.39 14.42
C GLU A 465 -4.71 6.16 13.80
N GLY A 466 -4.90 4.98 14.38
CA GLY A 466 -4.57 3.69 13.77
C GLY A 466 -5.27 2.56 14.48
N GLY A 467 -5.21 1.35 13.92
CA GLY A 467 -5.90 0.18 14.47
C GLY A 467 -5.49 -1.12 13.81
N LEU A 468 -5.73 -2.21 14.53
CA LEU A 468 -5.61 -3.59 14.07
C LEU A 468 -6.84 -4.35 14.56
N ASP A 469 -7.61 -4.90 13.64
CA ASP A 469 -8.90 -5.54 13.91
C ASP A 469 -8.92 -6.94 13.31
N ARG A 470 -9.64 -7.87 13.94
CA ARG A 470 -9.98 -9.19 13.38
C ARG A 470 -11.44 -9.18 12.96
N VAL A 471 -11.70 -9.31 11.66
CA VAL A 471 -13.04 -9.56 11.11
C VAL A 471 -13.28 -11.06 11.20
N ARG A 472 -14.08 -11.47 12.18
CA ARG A 472 -14.34 -12.87 12.50
C ARG A 472 -15.68 -13.30 11.93
N TYR A 473 -15.66 -14.39 11.16
CA TYR A 473 -16.85 -15.12 10.77
C TYR A 473 -17.41 -15.89 11.98
N THR A 474 -18.71 -15.79 12.21
CA THR A 474 -19.38 -16.38 13.40
C THR A 474 -19.93 -17.78 13.13
N GLY A 475 -19.85 -18.27 11.90
CA GLY A 475 -20.49 -19.52 11.48
C GLY A 475 -21.96 -19.36 11.07
N LYS A 476 -22.54 -18.17 11.19
CA LYS A 476 -23.92 -17.88 10.76
C LYS A 476 -24.00 -17.76 9.24
N PRO A 477 -25.14 -18.12 8.61
CA PRO A 477 -25.34 -17.89 7.19
C PRO A 477 -24.98 -16.46 6.80
N VAL A 478 -24.23 -16.31 5.71
CA VAL A 478 -24.01 -15.01 5.09
C VAL A 478 -25.11 -14.85 4.05
N SER A 479 -25.89 -13.78 4.11
CA SER A 479 -26.96 -13.47 3.15
C SER A 479 -26.59 -12.22 2.35
N MET A 480 -25.85 -12.42 1.27
CA MET A 480 -25.26 -11.34 0.48
C MET A 480 -25.04 -11.76 -1.00
N PRO A 481 -24.91 -10.79 -1.92
CA PRO A 481 -24.45 -11.04 -3.28
C PRO A 481 -23.08 -11.76 -3.34
N LYS A 482 -23.00 -12.80 -4.15
CA LYS A 482 -21.83 -13.63 -4.41
C LYS A 482 -21.25 -13.47 -5.81
N SER A 483 -22.07 -13.15 -6.80
CA SER A 483 -21.58 -12.94 -8.17
C SER A 483 -22.42 -11.92 -8.92
N LEU A 484 -21.80 -11.27 -9.90
CA LEU A 484 -22.43 -10.31 -10.80
C LEU A 484 -21.95 -10.63 -12.22
N LYS A 485 -22.86 -10.94 -13.13
CA LYS A 485 -22.54 -11.24 -14.53
C LYS A 485 -23.45 -10.48 -15.47
N ILE A 486 -22.88 -9.85 -16.48
CA ILE A 486 -23.65 -9.14 -17.50
C ILE A 486 -23.98 -10.12 -18.62
N ARG A 487 -25.27 -10.28 -18.91
CA ARG A 487 -25.79 -11.14 -19.97
C ARG A 487 -26.48 -10.29 -21.03
N ASP A 488 -26.86 -10.92 -22.15
CA ASP A 488 -27.65 -10.22 -23.15
C ASP A 488 -29.00 -9.80 -22.53
N GLY A 489 -29.35 -8.52 -22.65
CA GLY A 489 -30.60 -7.96 -22.11
C GLY A 489 -30.67 -7.76 -20.60
N GLY A 490 -29.64 -8.09 -19.80
CA GLY A 490 -29.77 -7.99 -18.35
C GLY A 490 -28.55 -8.34 -17.52
N ILE A 491 -28.78 -8.52 -16.22
CA ILE A 491 -27.76 -8.75 -15.20
C ILE A 491 -28.14 -10.00 -14.40
N GLU A 492 -27.25 -10.98 -14.32
CA GLU A 492 -27.36 -12.07 -13.37
C GLU A 492 -26.67 -11.69 -12.06
N ILE A 493 -27.41 -11.78 -10.95
CA ILE A 493 -26.91 -11.59 -9.59
C ILE A 493 -27.06 -12.92 -8.86
N GLY A 494 -25.93 -13.51 -8.45
CA GLY A 494 -25.93 -14.72 -7.62
C GLY A 494 -25.77 -14.38 -6.15
N PHE A 495 -26.39 -15.15 -5.27
CA PHE A 495 -26.42 -14.96 -3.82
C PHE A 495 -25.87 -16.18 -3.08
N THR A 496 -25.48 -15.97 -1.83
CA THR A 496 -24.93 -17.01 -0.96
C THR A 496 -26.00 -17.97 -0.43
N GLN A 497 -27.21 -17.45 -0.16
CA GLN A 497 -28.38 -18.21 0.30
C GLN A 497 -29.44 -18.36 -0.79
N LYS A 498 -30.40 -19.24 -0.53
CA LYS A 498 -31.62 -19.31 -1.33
C LYS A 498 -32.48 -18.09 -1.04
N LEU A 499 -33.22 -17.66 -2.05
CA LEU A 499 -34.06 -16.47 -1.99
C LEU A 499 -35.52 -16.86 -1.82
N ASP A 500 -36.27 -15.96 -1.19
CA ASP A 500 -37.73 -15.95 -1.30
C ASP A 500 -38.13 -15.69 -2.76
N GLU A 501 -39.03 -16.52 -3.30
CA GLU A 501 -39.42 -16.47 -4.71
C GLU A 501 -40.23 -15.21 -5.05
N GLU A 502 -41.11 -14.77 -4.15
CA GLU A 502 -41.96 -13.61 -4.38
C GLU A 502 -41.12 -12.33 -4.54
N LEU A 503 -40.18 -12.10 -3.62
CA LEU A 503 -39.29 -10.93 -3.69
C LEU A 503 -38.21 -11.08 -4.78
N ALA A 504 -37.70 -12.28 -5.02
CA ALA A 504 -36.69 -12.50 -6.06
C ALA A 504 -37.23 -12.27 -7.49
N GLU A 505 -38.53 -12.51 -7.70
CA GLU A 505 -39.20 -12.29 -8.98
C GLU A 505 -39.90 -10.92 -9.07
N ASP A 506 -39.88 -10.11 -8.02
CA ASP A 506 -40.39 -8.73 -8.03
C ASP A 506 -39.39 -7.76 -8.68
N PRO A 507 -39.73 -7.13 -9.82
CA PRO A 507 -38.89 -6.08 -10.41
C PRO A 507 -38.64 -4.89 -9.49
N GLU A 508 -39.54 -4.60 -8.53
CA GLU A 508 -39.40 -3.47 -7.60
C GLU A 508 -38.32 -3.71 -6.53
N SER A 509 -37.93 -4.97 -6.29
CA SER A 509 -36.79 -5.34 -5.42
C SER A 509 -35.43 -4.91 -5.98
N PHE A 510 -35.37 -4.44 -7.23
CA PHE A 510 -34.15 -4.05 -7.93
C PHE A 510 -34.24 -2.62 -8.46
N ASN A 511 -33.45 -1.69 -7.90
CA ASN A 511 -33.39 -0.31 -8.40
C ASN A 511 -32.03 0.02 -8.99
N LEU A 512 -31.98 0.23 -10.31
CA LEU A 512 -30.75 0.48 -11.04
C LEU A 512 -30.61 1.95 -11.43
N SER A 513 -29.44 2.52 -11.16
CA SER A 513 -29.06 3.83 -11.67
C SER A 513 -27.57 3.93 -11.90
N GLY A 514 -27.14 4.72 -12.88
CA GLY A 514 -25.72 4.86 -13.15
C GLY A 514 -25.31 6.21 -13.70
N THR A 515 -24.00 6.42 -13.72
CA THR A 515 -23.36 7.63 -14.21
C THR A 515 -22.15 7.30 -15.05
N ASP A 516 -21.85 8.19 -15.97
CA ASP A 516 -20.64 8.21 -16.74
C ASP A 516 -19.64 9.25 -16.21
N LEU A 517 -18.38 8.94 -16.44
CA LEU A 517 -17.23 9.75 -16.08
C LEU A 517 -16.54 10.28 -17.34
N ARG A 518 -15.78 11.37 -17.19
CA ARG A 518 -14.84 11.85 -18.20
C ARG A 518 -13.42 11.67 -17.72
N TRP A 519 -12.59 11.09 -18.56
CA TRP A 519 -11.15 11.06 -18.34
C TRP A 519 -10.54 12.38 -18.85
N THR A 520 -10.06 13.21 -17.93
CA THR A 520 -9.48 14.53 -18.23
C THR A 520 -8.27 14.82 -17.34
N HIS A 521 -7.56 15.92 -17.61
CA HIS A 521 -6.45 16.39 -16.77
C HIS A 521 -6.91 17.13 -15.49
N ASP A 522 -8.21 17.34 -15.31
CA ASP A 522 -8.77 18.02 -14.15
C ASP A 522 -8.65 17.17 -12.88
N TYR A 523 -8.89 17.79 -11.73
CA TYR A 523 -9.03 17.04 -10.48
C TYR A 523 -10.38 16.30 -10.46
N GLY A 524 -10.36 15.01 -10.75
CA GLY A 524 -11.57 14.20 -10.83
C GLY A 524 -12.53 14.68 -11.92
N THR A 525 -13.77 14.21 -11.86
CA THR A 525 -14.83 14.64 -12.80
C THR A 525 -16.18 14.84 -12.12
N GLY A 526 -17.08 15.55 -12.80
CA GLY A 526 -18.52 15.47 -12.51
C GLY A 526 -19.10 14.11 -12.92
N GLU A 527 -20.29 13.82 -12.41
CA GLU A 527 -21.08 12.65 -12.80
C GLU A 527 -22.12 13.04 -13.84
N TYR A 528 -22.12 12.32 -14.95
CA TYR A 528 -22.95 12.61 -16.13
C TYR A 528 -23.91 11.48 -16.41
N GLN A 529 -25.00 11.78 -17.11
CA GLN A 529 -25.92 10.76 -17.59
C GLN A 529 -25.18 9.83 -18.57
N VAL A 530 -25.47 8.54 -18.43
CA VAL A 530 -24.87 7.46 -19.23
C VAL A 530 -25.15 7.68 -20.72
N GLY A 531 -24.15 7.42 -21.56
CA GLY A 531 -24.24 7.54 -23.02
C GLY A 531 -24.00 8.94 -23.57
N HIS A 532 -23.78 9.94 -22.71
CA HIS A 532 -23.58 11.34 -23.13
C HIS A 532 -22.17 11.87 -22.89
N ARG A 533 -21.26 11.08 -22.30
CA ARG A 533 -19.95 11.57 -21.83
C ARG A 533 -19.07 12.22 -22.88
N ASP A 534 -19.20 11.90 -24.16
CA ASP A 534 -18.40 12.51 -25.23
C ASP A 534 -19.04 13.80 -25.81
N SER A 535 -20.25 14.15 -25.39
CA SER A 535 -20.98 15.35 -25.87
C SER A 535 -20.41 16.64 -25.27
N PRO A 536 -20.17 17.74 -26.00
CA PRO A 536 -19.50 18.95 -25.47
C PRO A 536 -19.99 19.48 -24.11
N GLY A 537 -21.30 19.40 -23.84
CA GLY A 537 -21.90 19.68 -22.54
C GLY A 537 -22.78 18.51 -22.07
N PRO A 538 -22.20 17.47 -21.44
CA PRO A 538 -22.96 16.29 -21.06
C PRO A 538 -23.90 16.64 -19.89
N PRO A 539 -25.18 16.20 -19.93
CA PRO A 539 -26.10 16.44 -18.84
C PRO A 539 -25.59 15.78 -17.56
N LYS A 540 -25.64 16.51 -16.44
CA LYS A 540 -25.23 16.02 -15.12
C LYS A 540 -26.30 15.13 -14.49
N GLY A 541 -25.88 14.23 -13.63
CA GLY A 541 -26.77 13.40 -12.82
C GLY A 541 -26.83 11.94 -13.27
N ARG A 542 -27.70 11.16 -12.63
CA ARG A 542 -27.81 9.71 -12.82
C ARG A 542 -28.84 9.37 -13.89
N THR A 543 -28.52 8.38 -14.72
CA THR A 543 -29.49 7.69 -15.59
C THR A 543 -30.16 6.58 -14.79
N LYS A 544 -31.48 6.48 -14.86
CA LYS A 544 -32.24 5.34 -14.33
C LYS A 544 -32.31 4.25 -15.40
N PHE A 545 -32.15 2.99 -14.97
CA PHE A 545 -32.34 1.83 -15.84
C PHE A 545 -33.61 1.13 -15.38
N SER A 546 -34.59 0.97 -16.26
CA SER A 546 -35.84 0.30 -15.95
C SER A 546 -35.63 -1.21 -15.91
N VAL A 547 -36.09 -1.84 -14.83
CA VAL A 547 -36.18 -3.30 -14.73
C VAL A 547 -37.49 -3.74 -15.36
N LYS A 548 -37.42 -4.67 -16.31
CA LYS A 548 -38.59 -5.21 -17.01
C LYS A 548 -39.19 -6.41 -16.28
N SER A 549 -38.30 -7.28 -15.82
CA SER A 549 -38.62 -8.54 -15.16
C SER A 549 -37.44 -8.94 -14.27
N ALA A 550 -37.73 -9.73 -13.24
CA ALA A 550 -36.75 -10.47 -12.47
C ALA A 550 -37.17 -11.94 -12.50
N GLU A 551 -36.22 -12.84 -12.80
CA GLU A 551 -36.46 -14.28 -12.88
C GLU A 551 -35.53 -15.00 -11.90
N LEU A 552 -36.10 -15.71 -10.94
CA LEU A 552 -35.34 -16.59 -10.07
C LEU A 552 -34.89 -17.81 -10.87
N LEU A 553 -33.57 -18.01 -10.96
CA LEU A 553 -32.98 -19.10 -11.73
C LEU A 553 -33.13 -20.45 -11.01
N PRO A 554 -32.99 -21.58 -11.72
CA PRO A 554 -33.25 -22.92 -11.16
C PRO A 554 -32.41 -23.33 -9.94
N ASP A 555 -31.34 -22.62 -9.63
CA ASP A 555 -30.53 -22.86 -8.42
C ASP A 555 -31.19 -22.30 -7.14
N GLY A 556 -32.24 -21.48 -7.29
CA GLY A 556 -32.92 -20.76 -6.21
C GLY A 556 -32.05 -19.71 -5.52
N LYS A 557 -30.87 -19.40 -6.07
CA LYS A 557 -29.86 -18.51 -5.49
C LYS A 557 -29.41 -17.42 -6.44
N SER A 558 -29.83 -17.45 -7.69
CA SER A 558 -29.44 -16.48 -8.70
C SER A 558 -30.68 -15.85 -9.33
N VAL A 559 -30.65 -14.54 -9.53
CA VAL A 559 -31.73 -13.80 -10.21
C VAL A 559 -31.19 -13.23 -11.50
N PHE A 560 -31.91 -13.44 -12.60
CA PHE A 560 -31.69 -12.71 -13.83
C PHE A 560 -32.63 -11.50 -13.88
N VAL A 561 -32.04 -10.30 -13.85
CA VAL A 561 -32.75 -9.03 -13.91
C VAL A 561 -32.70 -8.54 -15.34
N GLU A 562 -33.83 -8.53 -16.04
CA GLU A 562 -33.93 -7.98 -17.40
C GLU A 562 -33.97 -6.44 -17.33
N VAL A 563 -33.01 -5.80 -18.00
CA VAL A 563 -32.80 -4.35 -17.90
C VAL A 563 -32.97 -3.70 -19.26
N ASP A 564 -33.86 -2.72 -19.32
CA ASP A 564 -34.11 -1.97 -20.54
C ASP A 564 -32.90 -1.13 -20.96
N ASN A 565 -32.51 -1.30 -22.24
CA ASN A 565 -31.42 -0.55 -22.86
C ASN A 565 -30.15 -0.54 -21.99
N LEU A 566 -29.75 -1.72 -21.48
CA LEU A 566 -28.50 -1.88 -20.75
C LEU A 566 -27.31 -1.50 -21.64
N GLN A 567 -26.50 -0.57 -21.16
CA GLN A 567 -25.36 0.01 -21.88
C GLN A 567 -24.10 0.00 -21.01
N PRO A 568 -22.91 0.16 -21.61
CA PRO A 568 -21.70 0.44 -20.85
C PRO A 568 -21.89 1.64 -19.93
N VAL A 569 -21.40 1.52 -18.70
CA VAL A 569 -21.60 2.50 -17.61
C VAL A 569 -20.40 2.46 -16.68
N HIS A 570 -19.83 3.62 -16.38
CA HIS A 570 -18.68 3.71 -15.48
C HIS A 570 -19.03 3.40 -14.03
N MET A 571 -20.14 3.94 -13.51
CA MET A 571 -20.57 3.70 -12.13
C MET A 571 -22.06 3.41 -12.06
N MET A 572 -22.43 2.14 -11.96
CA MET A 572 -23.78 1.67 -11.71
C MET A 572 -23.97 1.35 -10.23
N GLN A 573 -25.14 1.66 -9.71
CA GLN A 573 -25.65 1.27 -8.40
C GLN A 573 -26.86 0.38 -8.63
N ILE A 574 -26.88 -0.76 -7.97
CA ILE A 574 -28.01 -1.67 -7.89
C ILE A 574 -28.41 -1.71 -6.41
N ASP A 575 -29.54 -1.08 -6.07
CA ASP A 575 -30.15 -1.25 -4.74
C ASP A 575 -30.96 -2.54 -4.75
N LEU A 576 -30.78 -3.34 -3.70
CA LEU A 576 -31.44 -4.63 -3.49
C LEU A 576 -32.28 -4.56 -2.23
N ASP A 577 -33.52 -5.03 -2.33
CA ASP A 577 -34.45 -5.21 -1.21
C ASP A 577 -35.12 -6.59 -1.38
N LEU A 578 -34.48 -7.60 -0.77
CA LEU A 578 -34.79 -9.02 -0.96
C LEU A 578 -34.80 -9.73 0.40
N GLU A 579 -35.25 -10.98 0.40
CA GLU A 579 -35.22 -11.86 1.58
C GLU A 579 -34.76 -13.27 1.17
N THR A 580 -34.16 -14.01 2.10
CA THR A 580 -33.91 -15.44 1.92
C THR A 580 -35.20 -16.26 2.10
N ASP A 581 -35.21 -17.52 1.63
CA ASP A 581 -36.33 -18.46 1.91
C ASP A 581 -36.53 -18.77 3.41
N GLU A 582 -35.54 -18.47 4.25
CA GLU A 582 -35.60 -18.55 5.72
C GLU A 582 -35.99 -17.24 6.42
N GLY A 583 -36.27 -16.18 5.68
CA GLY A 583 -36.73 -14.91 6.23
C GLY A 583 -35.64 -13.91 6.69
N GLU A 584 -34.42 -14.00 6.15
CA GLU A 584 -33.34 -13.04 6.42
C GLU A 584 -33.29 -11.95 5.34
N GLU A 585 -33.40 -10.68 5.76
CA GLU A 585 -33.35 -9.52 4.86
C GLU A 585 -31.98 -9.35 4.17
N ILE A 586 -32.01 -9.07 2.87
CA ILE A 586 -30.86 -8.70 2.04
C ILE A 586 -31.09 -7.28 1.50
N VAL A 587 -30.94 -6.29 2.38
CA VAL A 587 -31.02 -4.86 2.01
C VAL A 587 -29.60 -4.30 1.82
N THR A 588 -29.15 -4.22 0.57
CA THR A 588 -27.77 -3.84 0.25
C THR A 588 -27.63 -3.14 -1.10
N LYS A 589 -26.39 -2.77 -1.44
CA LYS A 589 -26.05 -2.10 -2.69
C LYS A 589 -24.87 -2.77 -3.36
N ILE A 590 -24.98 -3.01 -4.65
CA ILE A 590 -23.85 -3.34 -5.52
C ILE A 590 -23.44 -2.07 -6.26
N TRP A 591 -22.13 -1.81 -6.30
CA TRP A 591 -21.54 -0.73 -7.10
C TRP A 591 -20.61 -1.32 -8.15
N ASN A 592 -20.90 -1.13 -9.43
CA ASN A 592 -20.20 -1.82 -10.51
C ASN A 592 -19.92 -0.94 -11.73
N THR A 593 -18.99 -1.41 -12.55
CA THR A 593 -18.69 -0.89 -13.89
C THR A 593 -19.06 -1.95 -14.92
N ILE A 594 -19.65 -1.50 -16.02
CA ILE A 594 -19.90 -2.32 -17.22
C ILE A 594 -19.15 -1.65 -18.36
N HIS A 595 -18.09 -2.29 -18.84
CA HIS A 595 -17.39 -1.84 -20.03
C HIS A 595 -18.04 -2.42 -21.29
N VAL A 596 -18.45 -3.69 -21.19
CA VAL A 596 -19.01 -4.44 -22.31
C VAL A 596 -20.24 -5.21 -21.83
N VAL A 597 -21.32 -5.10 -22.60
CA VAL A 597 -22.58 -5.82 -22.35
C VAL A 597 -22.55 -7.20 -23.03
N LYS A 598 -22.04 -7.27 -24.28
CA LYS A 598 -21.98 -8.50 -25.09
C LYS A 598 -20.56 -9.04 -25.22
#